data_AF-A0A2N5NDY6-F1
#
_entry.id   AF-A0A2N5NDY6-F1
#
_cell.length_a   1.000
_cell.length_b   1.000
_cell.length_c   1.000
_cell.angle_alpha   90.00
_cell.angle_beta   90.00
_cell.angle_gamma   90.00
#
_symmetry.space_group_name_H-M   'P 1'
#
loop_
_entity.id
_entity.type
_entity.pdbx_description
1 polymer ?
#
loop_
_entity_poly.entity_id
_entity_poly.type
_entity_poly.pdbx_seq_one_letter_code
_entity_poly.pdbx_strand_id
1 'polypeptide(L)' 'MTGGKRLTPPQSRKVNSLVKKECCNCERGHCILLDDGEECICPQLISYSLLCKWFQIAVLPLDKLLYA' A
#
# COMPACT_ATOMS: atom_id res chain seq x y z
N MET A 1 10.44 5.26 13.43
CA MET A 1 9.23 5.79 12.77
C MET A 1 9.67 6.95 11.89
N THR A 2 9.98 6.70 10.62
CA THR A 2 10.27 7.77 9.67
C THR A 2 8.96 8.53 9.46
N GLY A 3 8.86 9.76 9.93
CA GLY A 3 7.75 10.66 9.59
C GLY A 3 7.71 10.78 8.06
N GLY A 4 6.80 10.02 7.44
CA GLY A 4 6.89 9.72 6.02
C GLY A 4 6.66 10.95 5.17
N LYS A 5 7.63 11.27 4.30
CA LYS A 5 7.44 12.24 3.22
C LYS A 5 6.15 11.88 2.48
N ARG A 6 5.28 12.87 2.30
CA ARG A 6 4.03 12.69 1.54
C ARG A 6 4.38 12.32 0.10
N LEU A 7 3.75 11.27 -0.41
CA LEU A 7 3.88 10.85 -1.80
C LEU A 7 3.30 11.91 -2.71
N THR A 8 4.00 12.20 -3.80
CA THR A 8 3.45 12.97 -4.90
C THR A 8 2.31 12.18 -5.57
N PRO A 9 1.36 12.84 -6.29
CA PRO A 9 0.29 12.13 -6.96
C PRO A 9 0.75 11.02 -7.93
N PRO A 10 1.84 11.19 -8.73
CA PRO A 10 2.39 10.11 -9.53
C PRO A 10 2.90 8.92 -8.70
N GLN A 11 3.60 9.18 -7.59
CA GLN A 11 4.08 8.11 -6.70
C GLN A 11 2.92 7.35 -6.05
N SER A 12 1.88 8.06 -5.58
CA SER A 12 0.68 7.45 -5.01
C SER A 12 -0.04 6.54 -6.02
N ARG A 13 -0.19 6.96 -7.29
CA ARG A 13 -0.75 6.09 -8.33
C ARG A 13 0.06 4.81 -8.52
N LYS A 14 1.38 4.91 -8.47
CA LYS A 14 2.28 3.76 -8.61
C LYS A 14 2.18 2.81 -7.42
N VAL A 15 2.19 3.33 -6.19
CA VAL A 15 1.89 2.57 -4.97
C VAL A 15 0.54 1.86 -5.08
N ASN A 16 -0.51 2.58 -5.48
CA ASN A 16 -1.86 2.03 -5.60
C ASN A 16 -1.93 0.92 -6.64
N SER A 17 -1.23 1.05 -7.78
CA SER A 17 -1.15 -0.03 -8.76
C SER A 17 -0.43 -1.24 -8.21
N LEU A 18 0.64 -1.05 -7.42
CA LEU A 18 1.42 -2.14 -6.86
C LEU A 18 0.62 -2.88 -5.78
N VAL A 19 -0.06 -2.16 -4.89
CA VAL A 19 -0.96 -2.75 -3.88
C VAL A 19 -2.02 -3.62 -4.55
N LYS A 20 -2.70 -3.12 -5.59
CA LYS A 20 -3.78 -3.86 -6.26
C LYS A 20 -3.29 -5.11 -7.01
N LYS A 21 -2.02 -5.14 -7.43
CA LYS A 21 -1.46 -6.24 -8.23
C LYS A 21 -0.77 -7.29 -7.36
N GLU A 22 -0.05 -6.85 -6.33
CA GLU A 22 0.95 -7.69 -5.66
C GLU A 22 0.68 -7.86 -4.15
N CYS A 23 -0.16 -7.04 -3.53
CA CYS A 23 -0.42 -7.17 -2.09
C CYS A 23 -1.44 -8.29 -1.85
N CYS A 24 -0.97 -9.43 -1.32
CA CYS A 24 -1.83 -10.57 -0.96
C CYS A 24 -2.92 -10.25 0.05
N ASN A 25 -2.74 -9.19 0.85
CA ASN A 25 -3.74 -8.76 1.82
C ASN A 25 -4.77 -7.79 1.21
N CYS A 26 -4.64 -7.38 -0.05
CA CYS A 26 -5.54 -6.44 -0.69
C CYS A 26 -6.40 -7.13 -1.76
N GLU A 27 -7.65 -7.41 -1.44
CA GLU A 27 -8.62 -7.98 -2.37
C GLU A 27 -9.67 -6.93 -2.76
N ARG A 28 -9.84 -6.69 -4.07
CA ARG A 28 -10.80 -5.70 -4.63
C ARG A 28 -10.73 -4.29 -4.02
N GLY A 29 -9.59 -3.92 -3.42
CA GLY A 29 -9.39 -2.63 -2.77
C GLY A 29 -9.58 -2.64 -1.25
N HIS A 30 -9.96 -3.79 -0.68
CA HIS A 30 -10.16 -3.99 0.76
C HIS A 30 -9.00 -4.80 1.34
N CYS A 31 -8.62 -4.51 2.57
CA CYS A 31 -7.56 -5.23 3.27
C CYS A 31 -8.15 -6.37 4.09
N ILE A 32 -8.10 -7.60 3.56
CA ILE A 32 -8.66 -8.80 4.21
C ILE A 32 -8.02 -9.11 5.56
N LEU A 33 -6.77 -8.68 5.78
CA LEU A 33 -6.09 -8.83 7.07
C LEU A 33 -6.67 -7.94 8.17
N LEU A 34 -7.31 -6.82 7.79
CA LEU A 34 -7.90 -5.85 8.71
C LEU A 34 -9.43 -5.92 8.71
N ASP A 35 -10.00 -6.76 7.86
CA ASP A 35 -11.43 -7.06 7.85
C ASP A 35 -11.73 -7.91 9.10
N ASP A 36 -12.45 -7.32 10.06
CA ASP A 36 -12.85 -7.95 11.32
C ASP A 36 -14.34 -8.33 11.30
N GLY A 37 -14.79 -8.86 10.17
CA GLY A 37 -16.20 -9.14 9.88
C GLY A 37 -16.94 -7.98 9.23
N GLU A 38 -16.24 -6.90 8.88
CA GLU A 38 -16.74 -5.73 8.17
C GLU A 38 -15.65 -5.24 7.19
N GLU A 39 -16.06 -4.96 5.95
CA GLU A 39 -15.14 -4.60 4.87
C GLU A 39 -14.24 -3.41 5.24
N CYS A 40 -12.93 -3.66 5.30
CA CYS A 40 -11.94 -2.62 5.59
C CYS A 40 -11.27 -2.14 4.30
N ILE A 41 -11.45 -0.87 3.88
CA ILE A 41 -10.71 -0.31 2.74
C ILE A 41 -9.21 -0.39 3.03
N CYS A 42 -8.40 -0.84 2.07
CA CYS A 42 -6.96 -0.96 2.28
C CYS A 42 -6.33 0.39 2.66
N PRO A 43 -5.78 0.55 3.88
CA PRO A 43 -5.26 1.84 4.34
C PRO A 43 -4.14 2.37 3.44
N GLN A 44 -3.35 1.48 2.82
CA GLN A 44 -2.28 1.87 1.92
C GLN A 44 -2.80 2.53 0.62
N LEU A 45 -3.99 2.14 0.12
CA LEU A 45 -4.59 2.70 -1.10
C LEU A 45 -5.12 4.11 -0.95
N ILE A 46 -5.58 4.45 0.26
CA ILE A 46 -6.14 5.76 0.58
C ILE A 46 -5.10 6.70 1.20
N SER A 47 -3.95 6.16 1.60
CA SER A 47 -2.87 6.94 2.15
C SER A 47 -1.99 7.58 1.07
N TYR A 48 -1.65 8.84 1.25
CA TYR A 48 -0.58 9.52 0.49
C TYR A 48 0.79 9.33 1.16
N SER A 49 0.98 8.21 1.86
CA SER A 49 2.19 7.90 2.64
C SER A 49 2.44 6.39 2.63
N LEU A 50 3.67 5.95 2.89
CA LEU A 50 3.99 4.53 3.04
C LEU A 50 3.76 4.08 4.49
N LEU A 51 2.50 3.98 4.91
CA LEU A 51 2.17 3.65 6.32
C LEU A 51 2.09 2.14 6.59
N CYS A 52 1.81 1.33 5.57
CA CYS A 52 1.65 -0.10 5.75
C CYS A 52 3.04 -0.76 5.85
N LYS A 53 3.37 -1.33 7.01
CA LYS A 53 4.64 -2.04 7.22
C LYS A 53 4.77 -3.25 6.29
N TRP A 54 3.68 -4.01 6.11
CA TRP A 54 3.65 -5.12 5.17
C TRP A 54 3.97 -4.67 3.74
N PHE A 55 3.37 -3.56 3.30
CA PHE A 55 3.68 -3.00 1.99
C PHE A 55 5.16 -2.67 1.87
N GLN A 56 5.76 -1.98 2.85
CA GLN A 56 7.17 -1.59 2.80
C GLN A 56 8.13 -2.79 2.70
N ILE A 57 7.84 -3.90 3.38
CA ILE A 57 8.75 -5.05 3.46
C ILE A 57 8.52 -6.09 2.35
N ALA A 58 7.27 -6.33 1.96
CA ALA A 58 6.91 -7.46 1.11
C ALA A 58 6.49 -7.04 -0.30
N VAL A 59 5.92 -5.83 -0.45
CA VAL A 59 5.29 -5.41 -1.71
C VAL A 59 6.13 -4.35 -2.42
N LEU A 60 6.54 -3.30 -1.72
CA LEU A 60 7.33 -2.19 -2.27
C LEU A 60 8.62 -2.66 -2.96
N PRO A 61 9.40 -3.63 -2.41
CA PRO A 61 10.62 -4.10 -3.07
C PRO A 61 10.39 -4.78 -4.43
N LEU A 62 9.15 -5.17 -4.76
CA LEU A 62 8.80 -5.75 -6.06
C LEU A 62 8.89 -4.70 -7.20
N ASP A 63 8.75 -3.41 -6.89
CA ASP A 63 8.98 -2.33 -7.85
C ASP A 63 10.31 -1.62 -7.55
N LYS A 64 11.38 -2.08 -8.20
CA LYS A 64 12.75 -1.58 -8.00
C LYS A 64 12.88 -0.07 -8.22
N LEU A 65 12.08 0.52 -9.09
CA LEU A 65 12.12 1.96 -9.38
C LEU A 65 11.45 2.79 -8.28
N LEU A 66 10.43 2.23 -7.63
CA LEU A 66 9.73 2.90 -6.53
C LEU A 66 10.42 2.68 -5.17
N TYR A 67 11.14 1.56 -5.03
CA TYR A 67 11.90 1.23 -3.83
C TYR A 67 13.24 1.97 -3.71
N ALA A 68 13.84 2.35 -4.85
CA ALA A 68 15.13 3.02 -4.93
C ALA A 68 15.18 4.40 -4.23
#